data_AF-A0A9E4G0L6-F1
#
_entry.id   AF-A0A9E4G0L6-F1
#
_cell.length_a   1.000
_cell.length_b   1.000
_cell.length_c   1.000
_cell.angle_alpha   90.00
_cell.angle_beta   90.00
_cell.angle_gamma   90.00
#
_symmetry.space_group_name_H-M   'P 1'
#
loop_
_entity.id
_entity.type
_entity.pdbx_description
1 polymer ?
#
loop_
_entity_poly.entity_id
_entity_poly.type
_entity_poly.pdbx_seq_one_letter_code
_entity_poly.pdbx_strand_id
1 'polypeptide(L)'
;MNSDDMRRGVIPGVIAGYIFLAYAGPGMQEMVGCMISADAFVGFILHIIISIVIGALYTGVFMQYVDLGNPLVNIVVGGLIYGLIWWILGGLIIMPAIAGGDMLQIDLNSTSLFGHVIFGHALAFLVVLRDAAMGMGAEK
;
A
#
# COMPACT_ATOMS: atom_id res chain seq x y z
N MET A 1 11.04 17.60 2.58
CA MET A 1 10.89 16.15 2.80
C MET A 1 12.28 15.55 3.01
N ASN A 2 12.57 14.95 4.16
CA ASN A 2 13.84 14.29 4.42
C ASN A 2 13.77 12.83 3.92
N SER A 3 14.87 12.31 3.37
CA SER A 3 14.95 10.90 2.96
C SER A 3 14.77 9.95 4.15
N ASP A 4 15.11 10.37 5.36
CA ASP A 4 14.90 9.59 6.57
C ASP A 4 13.42 9.28 6.84
N ASP A 5 12.52 10.22 6.54
CA ASP A 5 11.08 10.02 6.71
C ASP A 5 10.56 8.96 5.75
N MET A 6 11.01 8.98 4.50
CA MET A 6 10.63 8.00 3.48
C MET A 6 11.13 6.60 3.82
N ARG A 7 12.34 6.48 4.38
CA ARG A 7 12.93 5.18 4.74
C ARG A 7 12.12 4.42 5.79
N ARG A 8 11.35 5.12 6.63
CA ARG A 8 10.49 4.51 7.66
C ARG A 8 9.41 3.61 7.05
N GLY A 9 8.94 3.93 5.85
CA GLY A 9 7.89 3.21 5.15
C GLY A 9 8.37 2.07 4.25
N VAL A 10 9.68 1.92 4.01
CA VAL A 10 10.22 0.92 3.06
C VAL A 10 9.94 -0.51 3.54
N ILE A 11 10.39 -0.87 4.74
CA ILE A 11 10.19 -2.23 5.29
C ILE A 11 8.69 -2.52 5.52
N PRO A 12 7.91 -1.60 6.15
CA PRO A 12 6.46 -1.75 6.22
C PRO A 12 5.79 -1.96 4.86
N GLY A 13 6.24 -1.24 3.82
CA GLY A 13 5.75 -1.36 2.45
C GLY A 13 5.99 -2.75 1.86
N VAL A 14 7.20 -3.32 2.03
CA VAL A 14 7.49 -4.71 1.60
C VAL A 14 6.53 -5.71 2.25
N ILE A 15 6.38 -5.64 3.57
CA ILE A 15 5.57 -6.60 4.33
C ILE A 15 4.09 -6.44 3.99
N ALA A 16 3.58 -5.21 3.93
CA ALA A 16 2.20 -4.92 3.53
C ALA A 16 1.92 -5.37 2.09
N GLY A 17 2.87 -5.16 1.17
CA GLY A 17 2.78 -5.63 -0.21
C GLY A 17 2.72 -7.15 -0.32
N TYR A 18 3.51 -7.85 0.48
CA TYR A 18 3.44 -9.31 0.56
C TYR A 18 2.09 -9.80 1.13
N ILE A 19 1.57 -9.15 2.18
CA ILE A 19 0.24 -9.45 2.74
C ILE A 19 -0.85 -9.26 1.68
N PHE A 20 -0.79 -8.20 0.88
CA PHE A 20 -1.69 -7.97 -0.23
C PHE A 20 -1.67 -9.14 -1.22
N LEU A 21 -0.47 -9.56 -1.66
CA LEU A 21 -0.32 -10.67 -2.61
C LEU A 21 -0.83 -11.99 -2.03
N ALA A 22 -0.55 -12.25 -0.76
CA ALA A 22 -1.04 -13.44 -0.07
C ALA A 22 -2.57 -13.46 0.01
N TYR A 23 -3.21 -12.31 0.22
CA TYR A 23 -4.67 -12.18 0.19
C TYR A 23 -5.25 -12.33 -1.23
N ALA A 24 -4.65 -11.66 -2.21
CA ALA A 24 -5.14 -11.65 -3.59
C ALA A 24 -4.98 -13.01 -4.29
N GLY A 25 -4.07 -13.85 -3.79
CA GLY A 25 -3.77 -15.17 -4.31
C GLY A 25 -2.82 -15.13 -5.52
N PRO A 26 -2.50 -16.31 -6.07
CA PRO A 26 -1.48 -16.45 -7.12
C PRO A 26 -1.73 -15.54 -8.31
N GLY A 27 -2.97 -15.52 -8.84
CA GLY A 27 -3.37 -14.81 -10.06
C GLY A 27 -3.04 -13.32 -10.13
N MET A 28 -2.82 -12.66 -8.99
CA MET A 28 -2.40 -11.25 -8.94
C MET A 28 -0.99 -11.06 -9.49
N GLN A 29 -0.09 -12.02 -9.26
CA GLN A 29 1.31 -11.95 -9.71
C GLN A 29 1.38 -12.09 -11.23
N GLU A 30 0.64 -13.04 -11.81
CA GLU A 30 0.52 -13.16 -13.27
C GLU A 30 -0.07 -11.89 -13.88
N MET A 31 -1.15 -11.35 -13.30
CA MET A 31 -1.80 -10.15 -13.81
C MET A 31 -0.83 -8.96 -13.88
N VAL A 32 -0.05 -8.72 -12.82
CA VAL A 32 0.95 -7.64 -12.79
C VAL A 32 2.09 -7.90 -13.78
N GLY A 33 2.53 -9.16 -13.93
CA GLY A 33 3.54 -9.54 -14.93
C GLY A 33 3.08 -9.26 -16.36
N CYS A 34 1.84 -9.64 -16.69
CA CYS A 34 1.26 -9.46 -18.02
C CYS A 34 1.17 -7.98 -18.43
N MET A 35 1.04 -7.05 -17.49
CA MET A 35 1.02 -5.60 -17.77
C MET A 35 2.28 -5.10 -18.47
N ILE A 36 3.40 -5.81 -18.32
CA ILE A 36 4.68 -5.48 -18.93
C ILE A 36 5.22 -6.64 -19.79
N SER A 37 4.34 -7.54 -20.24
CA SER A 37 4.70 -8.73 -21.04
C SER A 37 5.74 -9.63 -20.35
N ALA A 38 5.64 -9.79 -19.02
CA ALA A 38 6.53 -10.61 -18.21
C ALA A 38 5.78 -11.73 -17.47
N ASP A 39 6.54 -12.62 -16.81
CA ASP A 39 6.00 -13.74 -16.05
C ASP A 39 5.55 -13.36 -14.61
N ALA A 40 4.95 -14.32 -13.91
CA ALA A 40 4.47 -14.14 -12.54
C ALA A 40 5.58 -13.75 -11.54
N PHE A 41 6.80 -14.24 -11.74
CA PHE A 41 7.91 -13.93 -10.83
C PHE A 41 8.33 -12.47 -10.98
N VAL A 42 8.43 -11.97 -12.22
CA VAL A 42 8.65 -10.54 -12.48
C VAL A 42 7.48 -9.72 -11.93
N GLY A 43 6.23 -10.16 -12.12
CA GLY A 43 5.05 -9.51 -11.56
C GLY A 43 5.07 -9.40 -10.03
N PHE A 44 5.49 -10.47 -9.34
CA PHE A 44 5.72 -10.45 -7.89
C PHE A 44 6.75 -9.39 -7.49
N ILE A 45 7.92 -9.37 -8.14
CA ILE A 45 8.97 -8.39 -7.86
C ILE A 45 8.46 -6.97 -8.10
N LEU A 46 7.75 -6.75 -9.21
CA LEU A 46 7.21 -5.44 -9.58
C LEU A 46 6.22 -4.95 -8.52
N HIS A 47 5.32 -5.83 -8.05
CA HIS A 47 4.38 -5.50 -6.99
C HIS A 47 5.09 -5.13 -5.68
N ILE A 48 6.15 -5.83 -5.30
CA ILE A 48 6.95 -5.48 -4.11
C ILE A 48 7.65 -4.12 -4.29
N ILE A 49 8.21 -3.83 -5.47
CA ILE A 49 8.81 -2.52 -5.76
C ILE A 49 7.77 -1.40 -5.64
N ILE A 50 6.58 -1.59 -6.24
CA ILE A 50 5.47 -0.64 -6.12
C ILE A 50 5.09 -0.45 -4.65
N SER A 51 4.99 -1.54 -3.89
CA SER A 51 4.67 -1.50 -2.47
C SER A 51 5.73 -0.77 -1.62
N ILE A 52 7.01 -0.87 -1.98
CA ILE A 52 8.09 -0.08 -1.37
C ILE A 52 7.89 1.41 -1.62
N VAL A 53 7.62 1.79 -2.88
CA VAL A 53 7.41 3.19 -3.26
C VAL A 53 6.20 3.76 -2.53
N ILE A 54 5.09 3.03 -2.54
CA ILE A 54 3.86 3.40 -1.83
C ILE A 54 4.14 3.49 -0.32
N GLY A 55 4.82 2.52 0.28
CA GLY A 55 5.21 2.57 1.68
C GLY A 55 6.02 3.82 2.03
N ALA A 56 7.01 4.16 1.21
CA ALA A 56 7.82 5.36 1.38
C ALA A 56 7.01 6.66 1.25
N LEU A 57 6.02 6.69 0.35
CA LEU A 57 5.09 7.81 0.21
C LEU A 57 4.15 7.94 1.41
N TYR A 58 3.80 6.83 2.07
CA TYR A 58 2.98 6.87 3.28
C TYR A 58 3.67 7.66 4.39
N THR A 59 4.91 7.32 4.73
CA THR A 59 5.63 7.99 5.83
C THR A 59 6.23 9.33 5.42
N GLY A 60 6.70 9.45 4.17
CA GLY A 60 7.35 10.66 3.67
C GLY A 60 6.41 11.76 3.21
N VAL A 61 5.16 11.43 2.84
CA VAL A 61 4.19 12.41 2.32
C VAL A 61 2.89 12.34 3.11
N PHE A 62 2.20 11.20 3.11
CA PHE A 62 0.84 11.12 3.65
C PHE A 62 0.78 11.48 5.14
N MET A 63 1.64 10.89 5.98
CA MET A 63 1.69 11.18 7.42
C MET A 63 2.14 12.61 7.75
N GLN A 64 2.76 13.33 6.80
CA GLN A 64 3.12 14.75 7.02
C GLN A 64 1.89 15.66 7.01
N TYR A 65 0.82 15.24 6.32
CA TYR A 65 -0.42 16.01 6.19
C TYR A 65 -1.59 15.36 6.94
N VAL A 66 -1.51 14.06 7.21
CA VAL A 66 -2.57 13.25 7.81
C VAL A 66 -2.00 12.48 9.01
N ASP A 67 -1.55 13.22 10.03
CA ASP A 67 -1.31 12.66 11.37
C ASP A 67 -2.50 13.01 12.27
N LEU A 68 -3.27 11.99 12.64
CA LEU A 68 -4.49 12.14 13.45
C LEU A 68 -4.17 12.17 14.96
N GLY A 69 -2.89 12.20 15.34
CA GLY A 69 -2.43 12.39 16.71
C GLY A 69 -2.66 11.21 17.66
N ASN A 70 -3.36 10.17 17.22
CA ASN A 70 -3.59 8.94 17.97
C ASN A 70 -3.15 7.73 17.13
N PRO A 71 -2.27 6.85 17.66
CA PRO A 71 -1.78 5.69 16.92
C PRO A 71 -2.88 4.75 16.42
N LEU A 72 -3.90 4.47 17.22
CA LEU A 72 -5.02 3.61 16.81
C LEU A 72 -5.85 4.25 15.70
N VAL A 73 -6.07 5.56 15.79
CA VAL A 73 -6.78 6.32 14.75
C VAL A 73 -5.98 6.35 13.46
N ASN A 74 -4.66 6.51 13.52
CA ASN A 74 -3.77 6.42 12.35
C ASN A 74 -3.83 5.04 11.70
N ILE A 75 -3.91 3.96 12.49
CA ILE A 75 -4.05 2.60 11.98
C ILE A 75 -5.39 2.39 11.26
N VAL A 76 -6.50 2.74 11.93
CA VAL A 76 -7.85 2.45 11.43
C VAL A 76 -8.26 3.44 10.34
N VAL A 77 -8.25 4.73 10.65
CA VAL A 77 -8.74 5.77 9.74
C VAL A 77 -7.67 6.15 8.72
N GLY A 78 -6.45 6.39 9.18
CA GLY A 78 -5.34 6.74 8.28
C GLY A 78 -5.02 5.61 7.30
N GLY A 79 -4.97 4.36 7.78
CA GLY A 79 -4.79 3.16 6.96
C GLY A 79 -5.91 2.97 5.94
N LEU A 80 -7.17 3.14 6.34
CA LEU A 80 -8.31 3.07 5.42
C LEU A 80 -8.24 4.13 4.32
N ILE A 81 -8.03 5.41 4.69
CA ILE A 81 -7.93 6.51 3.72
C ILE A 81 -6.82 6.21 2.72
N TYR A 82 -5.65 5.81 3.21
CA TYR A 82 -4.50 5.54 2.35
C TYR A 82 -4.72 4.34 1.42
N GLY A 83 -5.34 3.27 1.93
CA GLY A 83 -5.75 2.12 1.12
C GLY A 83 -6.73 2.51 0.02
N LEU A 84 -7.75 3.32 0.34
CA LEU A 84 -8.73 3.79 -0.64
C LEU A 84 -8.13 4.70 -1.72
N ILE A 85 -7.17 5.55 -1.36
CA ILE A 85 -6.43 6.37 -2.34
C ILE A 85 -5.74 5.47 -3.36
N TRP A 86 -5.03 4.44 -2.92
CA TRP A 86 -4.33 3.52 -3.83
C TRP A 86 -5.25 2.54 -4.53
N TRP A 87 -6.39 2.19 -3.95
CA TRP A 87 -7.41 1.44 -4.67
C TRP A 87 -7.93 2.22 -5.87
N ILE A 88 -8.26 3.51 -5.68
CA ILE A 88 -8.71 4.37 -6.77
C ILE A 88 -7.58 4.58 -7.79
N LEU A 89 -6.40 5.02 -7.34
CA LEU A 89 -5.29 5.33 -8.25
C LEU A 89 -4.72 4.08 -8.91
N GLY A 90 -4.36 3.07 -8.13
CA GLY A 90 -3.75 1.84 -8.61
C GLY A 90 -4.77 0.90 -9.24
N GLY A 91 -5.74 0.45 -8.44
CA GLY A 91 -6.70 -0.58 -8.83
C GLY A 91 -7.72 -0.16 -9.89
N LEU A 92 -8.23 1.08 -9.83
CA LEU A 92 -9.32 1.53 -10.72
C LEU A 92 -8.86 2.39 -11.90
N ILE A 93 -7.66 2.98 -11.84
CA ILE A 93 -7.16 3.89 -12.88
C ILE A 93 -5.94 3.29 -13.58
N ILE A 94 -4.81 3.15 -12.86
CA ILE A 94 -3.53 2.75 -13.46
C ILE A 94 -3.59 1.34 -14.05
N MET A 95 -4.08 0.36 -13.27
CA MET A 95 -4.11 -1.04 -13.70
C MET A 95 -5.02 -1.27 -14.92
N PRO A 96 -6.29 -0.78 -14.95
CA PRO A 96 -7.13 -0.89 -16.14
C PRO A 96 -6.58 -0.13 -17.34
N ALA A 97 -6.01 1.07 -17.14
CA ALA A 97 -5.42 1.86 -18.22
C ALA A 97 -4.25 1.12 -18.92
N ILE A 98 -3.40 0.44 -18.16
CA ILE A 98 -2.29 -0.35 -18.71
C ILE A 98 -2.82 -1.62 -19.40
N ALA A 99 -3.83 -2.27 -18.80
CA ALA A 99 -4.44 -3.49 -19.34
C ALA A 99 -5.39 -3.25 -20.54
N GLY A 100 -5.68 -1.99 -20.88
CA GLY A 100 -6.64 -1.63 -21.93
C GLY A 100 -8.11 -1.87 -21.55
N GLY A 101 -8.42 -1.93 -20.26
CA GLY A 101 -9.78 -2.08 -19.73
C GLY A 101 -10.43 -0.75 -19.33
N ASP A 102 -11.70 -0.82 -18.94
CA ASP A 102 -12.46 0.35 -18.48
C ASP A 102 -11.98 0.83 -17.10
N MET A 103 -11.66 2.13 -17.01
CA MET A 103 -11.31 2.77 -15.74
C MET A 103 -12.53 3.04 -14.86
N LEU A 104 -12.33 3.15 -13.55
CA LEU A 104 -13.35 3.55 -12.56
C LEU A 104 -14.57 2.62 -12.47
N GLN A 105 -14.40 1.34 -12.82
CA GLN A 105 -15.39 0.30 -12.56
C GLN A 105 -15.42 -0.05 -11.07
N ILE A 106 -16.40 0.51 -10.35
CA ILE A 106 -16.52 0.33 -8.90
C ILE A 106 -17.27 -0.96 -8.58
N ASP A 107 -16.57 -1.87 -7.89
CA ASP A 107 -17.16 -3.04 -7.24
C ASP A 107 -16.68 -3.11 -5.77
N LEU A 108 -17.65 -2.97 -4.86
CA LEU A 108 -17.43 -2.97 -3.41
C LEU A 108 -17.20 -4.37 -2.83
N ASN A 109 -17.40 -5.43 -3.62
CA ASN A 109 -17.09 -6.81 -3.23
C ASN A 109 -15.82 -7.34 -3.91
N SER A 110 -15.08 -6.49 -4.61
CA SER A 110 -13.90 -6.91 -5.36
C SER A 110 -12.71 -7.26 -4.47
N THR A 111 -11.96 -8.30 -4.86
CA THR A 111 -10.66 -8.63 -4.27
C THR A 111 -9.71 -7.44 -4.29
N SER A 112 -9.80 -6.59 -5.33
CA SER A 112 -9.01 -5.37 -5.46
C SER A 112 -9.26 -4.41 -4.30
N LEU A 113 -10.53 -4.09 -3.98
CA LEU A 113 -10.86 -3.19 -2.88
C LEU A 113 -10.32 -3.73 -1.54
N PHE A 114 -10.65 -4.98 -1.22
CA PHE A 114 -10.22 -5.58 0.04
C PHE A 114 -8.71 -5.68 0.17
N GLY A 115 -8.01 -6.03 -0.92
CA GLY A 115 -6.55 -6.06 -0.94
C GLY A 115 -5.95 -4.70 -0.55
N HIS A 116 -6.45 -3.61 -1.14
CA HIS A 116 -5.95 -2.27 -0.85
C HIS A 116 -6.31 -1.79 0.56
N VAL A 117 -7.48 -2.14 1.07
CA VAL A 117 -7.87 -1.84 2.46
C VAL A 117 -6.97 -2.60 3.44
N ILE A 118 -6.72 -3.90 3.21
CA ILE A 118 -5.82 -4.72 4.02
C ILE A 118 -4.40 -4.14 3.96
N PHE A 119 -3.91 -3.79 2.78
CA PHE A 119 -2.61 -3.15 2.60
C PHE A 119 -2.48 -1.86 3.40
N GLY A 120 -3.47 -0.96 3.31
CA GLY A 120 -3.45 0.32 4.01
C GLY A 120 -3.40 0.16 5.53
N HIS A 121 -4.20 -0.74 6.09
CA HIS A 121 -4.19 -1.04 7.53
C HIS A 121 -2.89 -1.72 7.97
N ALA A 122 -2.41 -2.72 7.20
CA ALA A 122 -1.17 -3.42 7.51
C ALA A 122 0.02 -2.45 7.49
N LEU A 123 0.09 -1.58 6.48
CA LEU A 123 1.13 -0.57 6.36
C LEU A 123 1.10 0.40 7.55
N ALA A 124 -0.06 0.97 7.87
CA ALA A 124 -0.22 1.89 8.99
C ALA A 124 0.14 1.23 10.33
N PHE A 125 -0.32 0.00 10.55
CA PHE A 125 0.03 -0.80 11.73
C PHE A 125 1.53 -1.03 11.85
N LEU A 126 2.19 -1.47 10.78
CA LEU A 126 3.62 -1.76 10.79
C LEU A 126 4.47 -0.51 11.01
N VAL A 127 4.05 0.64 10.48
CA VAL A 127 4.72 1.92 10.73
C VAL A 127 4.57 2.33 12.20
N VAL A 128 3.35 2.27 12.76
CA VAL A 128 3.11 2.58 14.17
C VAL A 128 3.89 1.64 15.09
N LEU A 129 3.87 0.33 14.80
CA LEU A 129 4.61 -0.67 15.56
C LEU A 129 6.13 -0.41 15.52
N ARG A 130 6.66 -0.10 14.33
CA ARG A 130 8.06 0.28 14.14
C ARG A 130 8.41 1.49 14.99
N ASP A 131 7.61 2.56 14.92
CA ASP A 131 7.89 3.80 15.63
C ASP A 131 7.85 3.58 17.15
N ALA A 132 6.87 2.81 17.66
CA ALA A 132 6.81 2.41 19.06
C ALA A 132 8.05 1.60 19.50
N ALA A 133 8.50 0.64 18.69
CA ALA A 133 9.68 -0.18 18.98
C ALA A 133 10.99 0.63 19.00
N MET A 134 11.04 1.74 18.24
CA MET A 134 12.19 2.64 18.17
C MET A 134 12.12 3.79 19.19
N GLY A 135 11.11 3.81 20.07
CA GLY A 135 10.91 4.90 21.03
C GLY A 135 10.46 6.22 20.38
N MET A 136 10.02 6.19 19.13
CA MET A 136 9.55 7.34 18.39
C MET A 136 8.06 7.53 18.66
N GLY A 137 7.67 8.62 19.35
CA GLY A 137 6.27 8.94 19.64
C GLY A 137 5.88 8.98 21.12
N ALA A 138 6.84 8.87 22.06
CA ALA A 138 6.61 9.06 23.50
C ALA A 138 6.59 10.53 23.95
N GLU A 139 6.88 11.46 23.04
CA GLU A 139 6.83 12.91 23.28
C GLU A 139 5.76 13.56 22.40
N LYS A 140 4.49 13.39 22.76
CA LYS A 140 3.42 14.31 22.37
C LYS A 140 2.47 14.50 23.54
#